data_AF-A0A357CEE6-F1
#
_entry.id   AF-A0A357CEE6-F1
#
_cell.length_a   1.000
_cell.length_b   1.000
_cell.length_c   1.000
_cell.angle_alpha   90.00
_cell.angle_beta   90.00
_cell.angle_gamma   90.00
#
_symmetry.space_group_name_H-M   'P 1'
#
loop_
_entity.id
_entity.type
_entity.pdbx_description
1 polymer ?
#
loop_
_entity_poly.entity_id
_entity_poly.type
_entity_poly.pdbx_seq_one_letter_code
_entity_poly.pdbx_strand_id
1 'polypeptide(L)'
;IKILGSIGIPIFVAALIMLLCTWTFNDRSLYSYGIVINFVTGRERYRSLFIILGGVVAIFCAWLGVNDRVLTVLNWIGRIFVPLLAVFAYYFYFKYPRQTRVAGGGGGGNCDCDCKAAHDYEHQFNYQPFVAWLLGVLISCLAENRLLLSFGISLVVYALLDSFAPAGKLGGKVAGQTETKG
;
A
#
# COMPACT_ATOMS: atom_id res chain seq x y z
N ILE A 1 4.53 -10.60 -53.20
CA ILE A 1 4.95 -11.69 -52.29
C ILE A 1 6.10 -11.26 -51.37
N LYS A 2 7.22 -10.71 -51.87
CA LYS A 2 8.35 -10.24 -51.02
C LYS A 2 7.98 -9.15 -49.99
N ILE A 3 7.10 -8.22 -50.35
CA ILE A 3 6.64 -7.12 -49.46
C ILE A 3 5.68 -7.64 -48.38
N LEU A 4 4.85 -8.64 -48.70
CA LEU A 4 3.90 -9.25 -47.77
C LEU A 4 4.62 -10.12 -46.71
N GLY A 5 5.71 -10.79 -47.09
CA GLY A 5 6.58 -11.50 -46.15
C GLY A 5 7.39 -10.56 -45.25
N SER A 6 7.93 -9.47 -45.80
CA SER A 6 8.74 -8.50 -45.03
C SER A 6 7.94 -7.68 -44.02
N ILE A 7 6.65 -7.41 -44.29
CA ILE A 7 5.76 -6.66 -43.38
C ILE A 7 4.94 -7.62 -42.50
N GLY A 8 4.58 -8.79 -43.02
CA GLY A 8 3.78 -9.78 -42.28
C GLY A 8 4.55 -10.44 -41.13
N ILE A 9 5.83 -10.73 -41.31
CA ILE A 9 6.67 -11.32 -40.26
C ILE A 9 6.79 -10.41 -39.02
N PRO A 10 7.14 -9.10 -39.12
CA PRO A 10 7.23 -8.25 -37.94
C PRO A 10 5.88 -8.01 -37.26
N ILE A 11 4.77 -7.94 -38.01
CA ILE A 11 3.42 -7.83 -37.42
C ILE A 11 3.06 -9.10 -36.66
N PHE A 12 3.34 -10.27 -37.24
CA PHE A 12 3.10 -11.56 -36.59
C PHE A 12 3.94 -11.73 -35.32
N VAL A 13 5.22 -11.35 -35.37
CA VAL A 13 6.12 -11.38 -34.20
C VAL A 13 5.64 -10.40 -33.14
N ALA A 14 5.23 -9.17 -33.52
CA ALA A 14 4.69 -8.20 -32.57
C ALA A 14 3.38 -8.71 -31.92
N ALA A 15 2.49 -9.34 -32.68
CA ALA A 15 1.27 -9.93 -32.15
C ALA A 15 1.56 -11.07 -31.17
N LEU A 16 2.54 -11.94 -31.47
CA LEU A 16 3.00 -12.98 -30.56
C LEU A 16 3.58 -12.39 -29.27
N ILE A 17 4.44 -11.38 -29.37
CA ILE A 17 5.00 -10.68 -28.21
C ILE A 17 3.89 -10.08 -27.36
N MET A 18 2.93 -9.39 -27.97
CA MET A 18 1.78 -8.81 -27.26
C MET A 18 0.92 -9.87 -26.58
N LEU A 19 0.71 -11.02 -27.23
CA LEU A 19 -0.01 -12.15 -26.64
C LEU A 19 0.75 -12.73 -25.43
N LEU A 20 2.07 -12.93 -25.55
CA LEU A 20 2.93 -13.39 -24.46
C LEU A 20 2.97 -12.40 -23.29
N CYS A 21 3.08 -11.10 -23.57
CA CYS A 21 3.02 -10.04 -22.56
C CYS A 21 1.66 -10.03 -21.85
N THR A 22 0.56 -10.15 -22.60
CA THR A 22 -0.80 -10.17 -22.02
C THR A 22 -1.00 -11.42 -21.17
N TRP A 23 -0.55 -12.59 -21.66
CA TRP A 23 -0.63 -13.84 -20.91
C TRP A 23 0.12 -13.74 -19.57
N THR A 24 1.39 -13.34 -19.61
CA THR A 24 2.23 -13.24 -18.41
C THR A 24 1.73 -12.20 -17.42
N PHE A 25 1.21 -11.06 -17.91
CA PHE A 25 0.63 -10.04 -17.06
C PHE A 25 -0.68 -10.51 -16.40
N ASN A 26 -1.56 -11.18 -17.15
CA ASN A 26 -2.80 -11.74 -16.63
C ASN A 26 -2.52 -12.83 -15.59
N ASP A 27 -1.55 -13.69 -15.84
CA ASP A 27 -1.16 -14.74 -14.91
C ASP A 27 -0.67 -14.16 -13.57
N ARG A 28 0.29 -13.22 -13.61
CA ARG A 28 0.80 -12.57 -12.39
C ARG A 28 -0.26 -11.79 -11.61
N SER A 29 -1.15 -11.09 -12.31
CA SER A 29 -2.22 -10.33 -11.66
C SER A 29 -3.21 -11.25 -10.94
N LEU A 30 -3.62 -12.36 -11.57
CA LEU A 30 -4.50 -13.37 -10.98
C LEU A 30 -3.86 -14.07 -9.77
N TYR A 31 -2.57 -14.41 -9.86
CA TYR A 31 -1.82 -14.98 -8.75
C TYR A 31 -1.73 -14.03 -7.56
N SER A 32 -1.45 -12.75 -7.80
CA SER A 32 -1.35 -11.74 -6.74
C SER A 32 -2.69 -11.56 -6.00
N TYR A 33 -3.80 -11.54 -6.75
CA TYR A 33 -5.15 -11.53 -6.19
C TYR A 33 -5.42 -12.76 -5.32
N GLY A 34 -5.03 -13.95 -5.80
CA GLY A 34 -5.18 -15.21 -5.08
C GLY A 34 -4.42 -15.28 -3.75
N ILE A 35 -3.28 -14.59 -3.64
CA ILE A 35 -2.53 -14.48 -2.38
C ILE A 35 -3.26 -13.54 -1.41
N VAL A 36 -3.66 -12.36 -1.88
CA VAL A 36 -4.34 -11.35 -1.04
C VAL A 36 -5.65 -11.89 -0.47
N ILE A 37 -6.47 -12.55 -1.28
CA ILE A 37 -7.76 -13.08 -0.82
C ILE A 37 -7.60 -14.23 0.17
N ASN A 38 -6.55 -15.04 0.00
CA ASN A 38 -6.22 -16.10 0.95
C ASN A 38 -5.76 -15.53 2.30
N PHE A 39 -4.96 -14.45 2.28
CA PHE A 39 -4.57 -13.74 3.50
C PHE A 39 -5.78 -13.19 4.25
N VAL A 40 -6.79 -12.65 3.55
CA VAL A 40 -8.01 -12.09 4.16
C VAL A 40 -8.94 -13.19 4.69
N THR A 41 -9.13 -14.28 3.94
CA THR A 41 -10.12 -15.31 4.29
C THR A 41 -9.56 -16.42 5.18
N GLY A 42 -8.24 -16.57 5.27
CA GLY A 42 -7.56 -17.60 6.07
C GLY A 42 -7.86 -19.04 5.63
N ARG A 43 -8.46 -19.23 4.44
CA ARG A 43 -8.89 -20.55 3.96
C ARG A 43 -8.18 -20.93 2.66
N GLU A 44 -6.99 -21.51 2.81
CA GLU A 44 -6.15 -21.98 1.70
C GLU A 44 -6.87 -22.94 0.74
N ARG A 45 -7.77 -23.75 1.29
CA ARG A 45 -8.52 -24.77 0.54
C ARG A 45 -9.37 -24.20 -0.60
N TYR A 46 -9.78 -22.94 -0.52
CA TYR A 46 -10.65 -22.29 -1.52
C TYR A 46 -9.89 -21.34 -2.43
N ARG A 47 -8.55 -21.28 -2.35
CA ARG A 47 -7.73 -20.36 -3.16
C ARG A 47 -8.02 -20.46 -4.66
N SER A 48 -8.12 -21.67 -5.19
CA SER A 48 -8.43 -21.90 -6.61
C SER A 48 -9.81 -21.36 -7.01
N LEU A 49 -10.81 -21.52 -6.15
CA LEU A 49 -12.17 -21.00 -6.39
C LEU A 49 -12.20 -19.47 -6.42
N PHE A 50 -11.47 -18.82 -5.51
CA PHE A 50 -11.37 -17.35 -5.51
C PHE A 50 -10.65 -16.83 -6.76
N ILE A 51 -9.58 -17.50 -7.20
CA ILE A 51 -8.86 -17.15 -8.42
C ILE A 51 -9.81 -17.21 -9.64
N ILE A 52 -10.59 -18.28 -9.77
CA ILE A 52 -11.59 -18.43 -10.84
C ILE A 52 -12.64 -17.32 -10.75
N LEU A 53 -13.17 -17.04 -9.55
CA LEU A 53 -14.15 -15.98 -9.35
C LEU A 53 -13.62 -14.61 -9.76
N GLY A 54 -12.37 -14.30 -9.39
CA GLY A 54 -11.70 -13.06 -9.81
C GLY A 54 -11.57 -12.94 -11.33
N GLY A 55 -11.23 -14.04 -12.00
CA GLY A 55 -11.19 -14.11 -13.46
C GLY A 55 -12.56 -13.87 -14.12
N VAL A 56 -13.64 -14.47 -13.57
CA VAL A 56 -15.01 -14.26 -14.07
C VAL A 56 -15.43 -12.79 -13.93
N VAL A 57 -15.15 -12.16 -12.80
CA VAL A 57 -15.44 -10.73 -12.58
C VAL A 57 -14.65 -9.86 -13.56
N ALA A 58 -13.37 -10.18 -13.81
CA ALA A 58 -12.55 -9.44 -14.77
C ALA A 58 -13.11 -9.53 -16.21
N ILE A 59 -13.58 -10.72 -16.64
CA ILE A 59 -14.23 -10.91 -17.94
C ILE A 59 -15.52 -10.09 -18.03
N PHE A 60 -16.31 -10.07 -16.95
CA PHE A 60 -17.55 -9.28 -16.92
C PHE A 60 -17.27 -7.77 -17.00
N CYS A 61 -16.27 -7.27 -16.27
CA CYS A 61 -15.82 -5.89 -16.38
C CYS A 61 -15.30 -5.54 -17.79
N ALA A 62 -14.57 -6.46 -18.43
CA ALA A 62 -14.12 -6.29 -19.81
C ALA A 62 -15.31 -6.19 -20.78
N TRP A 63 -16.34 -7.02 -20.58
CA TRP A 63 -17.56 -6.99 -21.38
C TRP A 63 -18.38 -5.70 -21.21
N LEU A 64 -18.36 -5.09 -20.01
CA LEU A 64 -19.00 -3.80 -19.74
C LEU A 64 -18.29 -2.60 -20.40
N GLY A 65 -17.28 -2.81 -21.24
CA GLY A 65 -16.58 -1.73 -21.94
C GLY A 65 -15.64 -0.92 -21.04
N VAL A 66 -15.25 -1.46 -19.87
CA VAL A 66 -14.22 -0.84 -19.02
C VAL A 66 -12.90 -0.71 -19.78
N ASN A 67 -12.65 -1.64 -20.72
CA ASN A 67 -11.47 -1.64 -21.59
C ASN A 67 -11.44 -0.46 -22.56
N ASP A 68 -12.58 0.08 -23.00
CA ASP A 68 -12.63 1.23 -23.92
C ASP A 68 -12.22 2.53 -23.24
N ARG A 69 -12.07 2.51 -21.91
CA ARG A 69 -11.72 3.66 -21.08
C ARG A 69 -10.43 3.42 -20.30
N VAL A 70 -9.39 2.89 -20.94
CA VAL A 70 -8.08 2.62 -20.32
C VAL A 70 -7.57 3.82 -19.51
N LEU A 71 -7.65 5.04 -20.05
CA LEU A 71 -7.24 6.26 -19.34
C LEU A 71 -8.05 6.49 -18.06
N THR A 72 -9.34 6.17 -18.08
CA THR A 72 -10.21 6.29 -16.90
C THR A 72 -9.80 5.26 -15.85
N VAL A 73 -9.56 4.01 -16.25
CA VAL A 73 -9.09 2.93 -15.36
C VAL A 73 -7.74 3.31 -14.73
N LEU A 74 -6.79 3.78 -15.54
CA LEU A 74 -5.47 4.19 -15.05
C LEU A 74 -5.56 5.36 -14.06
N ASN A 75 -6.45 6.33 -14.32
CA ASN A 75 -6.71 7.41 -13.39
C ASN A 75 -7.31 6.91 -12.08
N TRP A 76 -8.26 5.97 -12.11
CA TRP A 76 -8.82 5.34 -10.91
C TRP A 76 -7.76 4.59 -10.09
N ILE A 77 -6.90 3.82 -10.75
CA ILE A 77 -5.76 3.15 -10.10
C ILE A 77 -4.85 4.21 -9.46
N GLY A 78 -4.50 5.26 -10.20
CA GLY A 78 -3.70 6.37 -9.69
C GLY A 78 -4.29 7.01 -8.45
N ARG A 79 -5.60 7.26 -8.41
CA ARG A 79 -6.30 7.85 -7.24
C ARG A 79 -6.12 7.05 -5.96
N ILE A 80 -6.00 5.74 -6.05
CA ILE A 80 -5.92 4.83 -4.91
C ILE A 80 -4.46 4.59 -4.51
N PHE A 81 -3.60 4.30 -5.49
CA PHE A 81 -2.23 3.88 -5.25
C PHE A 81 -1.27 5.04 -4.98
N VAL A 82 -1.53 6.24 -5.54
CA VAL A 82 -0.63 7.39 -5.34
C VAL A 82 -0.65 7.89 -3.88
N PRO A 83 -1.80 8.10 -3.24
CA PRO A 83 -1.85 8.39 -1.80
C PRO A 83 -1.23 7.28 -0.95
N LEU A 84 -1.43 6.02 -1.35
CA LEU A 84 -0.87 4.88 -0.63
C LEU A 84 0.65 4.88 -0.68
N LEU A 85 1.23 5.22 -1.84
CA LEU A 85 2.67 5.39 -2.02
C LEU A 85 3.23 6.49 -1.09
N ALA A 86 2.49 7.58 -0.88
CA ALA A 86 2.88 8.66 0.03
C ALA A 86 3.01 8.17 1.48
N VAL A 87 2.05 7.35 1.92
CA VAL A 87 2.05 6.74 3.26
C VAL A 87 3.25 5.80 3.43
N PHE A 88 3.53 4.94 2.44
CA PHE A 88 4.70 4.07 2.45
C PHE A 88 6.02 4.87 2.44
N ALA A 89 6.10 5.90 1.60
CA ALA A 89 7.28 6.76 1.52
C ALA A 89 7.55 7.43 2.88
N TYR A 90 6.53 7.99 3.53
CA TYR A 90 6.71 8.59 4.85
C TYR A 90 7.16 7.54 5.89
N TYR A 91 6.52 6.36 5.89
CA TYR A 91 6.87 5.29 6.82
C TYR A 91 8.33 4.86 6.68
N PHE A 92 8.80 4.56 5.47
CA PHE A 92 10.15 4.05 5.24
C PHE A 92 11.24 5.11 5.36
N TYR A 93 11.00 6.34 4.90
CA TYR A 93 12.04 7.39 4.88
C TYR A 93 12.12 8.22 6.15
N PHE A 94 11.00 8.44 6.86
CA PHE A 94 10.98 9.31 8.03
C PHE A 94 10.75 8.55 9.33
N LYS A 95 9.74 7.67 9.37
CA LYS A 95 9.35 7.00 10.61
C LYS A 95 10.28 5.86 11.00
N TYR A 96 10.63 4.99 10.06
CA TYR A 96 11.47 3.81 10.30
C TYR A 96 12.90 4.16 10.80
N PRO A 97 13.63 5.14 10.23
CA PRO A 97 14.93 5.55 10.73
C PRO A 97 14.86 6.24 12.10
N ARG A 98 13.75 6.94 12.40
CA ARG A 98 13.55 7.61 13.69
C ARG A 98 13.35 6.58 14.81
N GLN A 99 12.56 5.53 14.56
CA GLN A 99 12.34 4.45 15.52
C GLN A 99 13.63 3.68 15.82
N THR A 100 14.44 3.38 14.80
CA THR A 100 15.72 2.67 14.98
C THR A 100 16.78 3.51 15.70
N ARG A 101 16.84 4.83 15.47
CA ARG A 101 17.75 5.74 16.21
C ARG A 101 17.37 5.92 17.68
N VAL A 102 16.08 5.97 18.00
CA VAL A 102 15.61 6.07 19.39
C VAL A 102 15.89 4.77 20.14
N ALA A 103 15.75 3.61 19.49
CA ALA A 103 16.11 2.32 20.07
C ALA A 103 17.64 2.12 20.20
N GLY A 104 18.45 2.73 19.33
CA GLY A 104 19.92 2.63 19.34
C GLY A 104 20.64 3.73 20.12
N GLY A 105 19.93 4.72 20.67
CA GLY A 105 20.50 5.89 21.36
C GLY A 105 20.60 5.78 22.88
N GLY A 106 20.23 4.63 23.46
CA GLY A 106 20.41 4.33 24.88
C GLY A 106 21.81 3.78 25.13
N GLY A 107 22.64 4.53 25.87
CA GLY A 107 23.98 4.14 26.27
C GLY A 107 24.02 2.78 26.97
N GLY A 108 25.16 2.10 26.80
CA GLY A 108 25.45 0.78 27.36
C GLY A 108 24.98 0.59 28.80
N GLY A 109 24.01 -0.29 28.97
CA GLY A 109 23.48 -0.70 30.26
C GLY A 109 22.77 -2.04 30.10
N ASN A 110 23.51 -3.10 30.41
CA ASN A 110 23.05 -4.44 30.77
C ASN A 110 21.85 -5.02 29.98
N CYS A 111 22.18 -5.83 28.98
CA CYS A 111 21.29 -6.78 28.34
C CYS A 111 20.72 -7.76 29.37
N ASP A 112 19.47 -7.53 29.77
CA ASP A 112 18.50 -8.57 30.12
C ASP A 112 17.14 -7.89 30.35
N CYS A 113 16.07 -8.47 29.79
CA CYS A 113 14.66 -8.13 30.04
C CYS A 113 13.96 -7.05 29.20
N ASP A 114 14.31 -6.75 27.94
CA ASP A 114 13.39 -5.92 27.12
C ASP A 114 13.32 -6.21 25.60
N CYS A 115 13.90 -7.32 25.14
CA CYS A 115 13.67 -7.78 23.76
C CYS A 115 12.30 -8.46 23.56
N LYS A 116 11.54 -8.70 24.64
CA LYS A 116 10.19 -9.30 24.58
C LYS A 116 9.07 -8.27 24.51
N ALA A 117 9.24 -7.07 25.04
CA ALA A 117 8.21 -6.03 25.00
C ALA A 117 7.97 -5.46 23.59
N ALA A 118 8.86 -5.73 22.63
CA ALA A 118 8.69 -5.31 21.24
C ALA A 118 7.74 -6.21 20.42
N HIS A 119 7.38 -7.40 20.93
CA HIS A 119 6.52 -8.35 20.24
C HIS A 119 5.15 -8.58 20.90
N ASP A 120 4.95 -8.09 22.13
CA ASP A 120 3.65 -8.13 22.85
C ASP A 120 2.78 -6.89 22.57
N TYR A 121 2.99 -6.22 21.43
CA TYR A 121 1.95 -5.34 20.91
C TYR A 121 0.83 -6.23 20.37
N GLU A 122 -0.24 -6.39 21.16
CA GLU A 122 -1.57 -6.62 20.63
C GLU A 122 -1.67 -5.90 19.28
N HIS A 123 -2.15 -6.59 18.24
CA HIS A 123 -2.33 -6.03 16.90
C HIS A 123 -3.35 -4.88 16.90
N GLN A 124 -3.01 -3.76 17.53
CA GLN A 124 -3.75 -2.53 17.50
C GLN A 124 -3.49 -1.93 16.13
N PHE A 125 -4.49 -2.10 15.27
CA PHE A 125 -4.48 -1.53 13.93
C PHE A 125 -4.15 -0.04 14.02
N ASN A 126 -3.02 0.37 13.44
CA ASN A 126 -2.65 1.77 13.44
C ASN A 126 -3.51 2.52 12.41
N TYR A 127 -4.49 3.28 12.91
CA TYR A 127 -5.42 4.04 12.08
C TYR A 127 -4.79 5.24 11.36
N GLN A 128 -3.63 5.75 11.82
CA GLN A 128 -2.99 6.95 11.26
C GLN A 128 -2.66 6.85 9.76
N PRO A 129 -1.93 5.81 9.28
CA PRO A 129 -1.67 5.62 7.86
C PRO A 129 -2.96 5.41 7.05
N PHE A 130 -3.96 4.75 7.65
CA PHE A 130 -5.25 4.52 6.98
C PHE A 130 -6.03 5.81 6.76
N VAL A 131 -6.09 6.68 7.78
CA VAL A 131 -6.77 7.98 7.70
C VAL A 131 -6.07 8.90 6.69
N ALA A 132 -4.74 8.93 6.71
CA ALA A 132 -3.95 9.72 5.74
C ALA A 132 -4.14 9.24 4.30
N TRP A 133 -4.20 7.92 4.09
CA TRP A 133 -4.49 7.33 2.79
C TRP A 133 -5.91 7.69 2.32
N LEU A 134 -6.92 7.48 3.17
CA LEU A 134 -8.33 7.74 2.84
C LEU A 134 -8.56 9.21 2.46
N LEU A 135 -7.98 10.15 3.23
CA LEU A 135 -8.04 11.58 2.90
C LEU A 135 -7.37 11.90 1.56
N GLY A 136 -6.22 11.29 1.28
CA GLY A 136 -5.57 11.42 -0.03
C GLY A 136 -6.45 10.92 -1.17
N VAL A 137 -7.14 9.79 -1.01
CA VAL A 137 -8.09 9.27 -2.01
C VAL A 137 -9.26 10.24 -2.22
N LEU A 138 -9.88 10.73 -1.14
CA LEU A 138 -10.99 11.69 -1.20
C LEU A 138 -10.59 12.96 -1.95
N ILE A 139 -9.41 13.49 -1.66
CA ILE A 139 -8.92 14.69 -2.32
C ILE A 139 -8.57 14.41 -3.78
N SER A 140 -8.07 13.22 -4.10
CA SER A 140 -7.85 12.82 -5.49
C SER A 140 -9.15 12.74 -6.30
N CYS A 141 -10.27 12.45 -5.64
CA CYS A 141 -11.62 12.50 -6.24
C CYS A 141 -12.11 13.94 -6.39
N LEU A 142 -11.92 14.80 -5.39
CA LEU A 142 -12.34 16.22 -5.39
C LEU A 142 -11.53 17.08 -6.38
N ALA A 143 -10.22 16.83 -6.49
CA ALA A 143 -9.30 17.62 -7.28
C ALA A 143 -9.11 17.08 -8.71
N GLU A 144 -10.11 16.40 -9.27
CA GLU A 144 -10.14 15.94 -10.68
C GLU A 144 -8.86 15.21 -11.13
N ASN A 145 -8.36 14.22 -10.38
CA ASN A 145 -7.11 13.49 -10.71
C ASN A 145 -5.80 14.29 -10.60
N ARG A 146 -5.72 15.36 -9.81
CA ARG A 146 -4.42 15.94 -9.43
C ARG A 146 -3.66 15.00 -8.48
N LEU A 147 -3.06 13.93 -9.04
CA LEU A 147 -2.39 12.85 -8.31
C LEU A 147 -1.22 13.35 -7.43
N LEU A 148 -0.47 14.37 -7.90
CA LEU A 148 0.61 14.96 -7.11
C LEU A 148 0.11 15.69 -5.86
N LEU A 149 -1.08 16.30 -5.96
CA LEU A 149 -1.70 16.98 -4.84
C LEU A 149 -2.23 15.99 -3.80
N SER A 150 -2.83 14.88 -4.25
CA SER A 150 -3.26 13.81 -3.33
C SER A 150 -2.08 13.10 -2.66
N PHE A 151 -0.96 12.92 -3.37
CA PHE A 151 0.31 12.47 -2.79
C PHE A 151 0.78 13.40 -1.67
N GLY A 152 0.92 14.69 -1.98
CA GLY A 152 1.42 15.68 -1.02
C GLY A 152 0.56 15.76 0.23
N ILE A 153 -0.77 15.75 0.08
CA ILE A 153 -1.67 15.85 1.22
C ILE A 153 -1.66 14.58 2.06
N SER A 154 -1.64 13.40 1.44
CA SER A 154 -1.53 12.15 2.20
C SER A 154 -0.22 12.10 3.01
N LEU A 155 0.89 12.59 2.43
CA LEU A 155 2.17 12.71 3.12
C LEU A 155 2.11 13.69 4.31
N VAL A 156 1.57 14.89 4.10
CA VAL A 156 1.46 15.93 5.14
C VAL A 156 0.52 15.49 6.26
N VAL A 157 -0.64 14.93 5.91
CA VAL A 157 -1.60 14.43 6.90
C VAL A 157 -0.98 13.31 7.74
N TYR A 158 -0.25 12.38 7.11
CA TYR A 158 0.42 11.34 7.88
C TYR A 158 1.49 11.91 8.80
N ALA A 159 2.29 12.88 8.32
CA ALA A 159 3.30 13.56 9.14
C ALA A 159 2.69 14.32 10.34
N LEU A 160 1.55 14.99 10.13
CA LEU A 160 0.82 15.67 11.21
C LEU A 160 0.26 14.65 12.20
N LEU A 161 -0.41 13.61 11.74
CA LEU A 161 -0.95 12.55 12.61
C LEU A 161 0.16 11.85 13.40
N ASP A 162 1.33 11.65 12.80
CA ASP A 162 2.50 11.08 13.47
C ASP A 162 3.11 12.04 14.51
N SER A 163 3.00 13.36 14.28
CA SER A 163 3.45 14.39 15.24
C SER A 163 2.47 14.59 16.40
N PHE A 164 1.17 14.39 16.17
CA PHE A 164 0.12 14.42 17.20
C PHE A 164 -0.14 13.06 17.84
N ALA A 165 0.41 11.98 17.27
CA ALA A 165 0.49 10.71 17.95
C ALA A 165 1.12 11.01 19.31
N PRO A 166 0.50 10.62 20.43
CA PRO A 166 1.22 10.68 21.69
C PRO A 166 2.48 9.87 21.46
N ALA A 167 3.64 10.55 21.44
CA ALA A 167 4.90 9.92 21.81
C ALA A 167 4.52 9.09 23.01
N GLY A 168 4.66 7.76 22.88
CA GLY A 168 4.06 6.83 23.80
C GLY A 168 4.24 7.34 25.23
N LYS A 169 3.25 7.09 26.08
CA LYS A 169 3.44 7.14 27.53
C LYS A 169 4.65 6.25 27.88
N LEU A 170 5.87 6.75 27.68
CA LEU A 170 6.96 6.55 28.59
C LEU A 170 6.44 7.22 29.84
N GLY A 171 5.98 6.41 30.78
CA GLY A 171 5.70 6.82 32.14
C GLY A 171 6.99 7.32 32.79
N GLY A 172 7.49 8.46 32.33
CA GLY A 172 8.35 9.34 33.07
C GLY A 172 7.42 10.35 33.74
N LYS A 173 7.31 10.22 35.06
CA LYS A 173 6.67 11.16 35.98
C LYS A 173 6.51 12.55 35.38
N VAL A 174 5.24 12.95 35.24
CA VAL A 174 4.87 14.35 35.10
C VAL A 174 5.62 15.13 36.18
N ALA A 175 6.46 16.04 35.71
CA ALA A 175 7.08 17.05 36.54
C ALA A 175 5.99 17.83 37.29
N GLY A 176 6.15 17.96 38.60
CA GLY A 176 5.34 18.87 39.42
C GLY A 176 4.19 18.22 40.18
N GLN A 177 4.48 17.29 41.10
CA GLN A 177 3.66 17.12 42.29
C GLN A 177 4.50 17.51 43.51
N THR A 178 4.58 18.81 43.73
CA THR A 178 4.80 19.38 45.07
C THR A 178 3.52 19.17 45.85
N GLU A 179 3.44 18.12 46.67
CA GLU A 179 2.64 18.15 47.89
C GLU A 179 3.48 17.57 49.04
N THR A 180 4.00 18.53 49.79
CA THR A 180 4.38 18.52 51.21
C THR A 180 4.05 17.27 52.01
N LYS A 181 5.10 16.72 52.63
CA LYS A 181 5.01 15.96 53.87
C LYS A 181 4.31 16.81 54.94
N GLY A 182 3.30 16.23 55.57
CA GLY A 182 2.67 16.66 56.81
C GLY A 182 2.08 15.44 57.48
#